data_AF-F8P326-F1
#
_entry.id   AF-F8P326-F1
#
_cell.length_a   1.000
_cell.length_b   1.000
_cell.length_c   1.000
_cell.angle_alpha   90.00
_cell.angle_beta   90.00
_cell.angle_gamma   90.00
#
_symmetry.space_group_name_H-M   'P 1'
#
loop_
_entity.id
_entity.type
_entity.pdbx_description
1 polymer ?
#
loop_
_entity_poly.entity_id
_entity_poly.type
_entity_poly.pdbx_seq_one_letter_code
_entity_poly.pdbx_strand_id
1 'polypeptide(L)'
;MRFFPFSLQVFRRGMSGDSTSRPTILFPEVEYVAPVGDWAHRVQAHPDSLRCRIRKIVHCKSKSSSNHEFLLVHVRQPSRTKAVLLVERVASFTDSDSSSILSDDDSSYDQHTHINPVLASISVSLPARDRVRISHDGTTSSLASQPFVKLHTLSFPKSS
;
A
#
# COMPACT_ATOMS: atom_id res chain seq x y z
N MET A 1 4.42 -4.08 -20.32
CA MET A 1 4.46 -3.27 -19.08
C MET A 1 4.67 -1.81 -19.48
N ARG A 2 3.66 -0.95 -19.35
CA ARG A 2 3.77 0.48 -19.72
C ARG A 2 4.19 1.28 -18.50
N PHE A 3 5.35 1.93 -18.56
CA PHE A 3 5.79 2.90 -17.56
C PHE A 3 5.13 4.25 -17.89
N PHE A 4 4.39 4.82 -16.93
CA PHE A 4 3.83 6.16 -17.07
C PHE A 4 4.94 7.21 -16.87
N PRO A 5 5.08 8.21 -17.76
CA PRO A 5 6.04 9.29 -17.58
C PRO A 5 5.44 10.33 -16.63
N PHE A 6 6.02 10.49 -15.43
CA PHE A 6 5.65 11.56 -14.52
C PHE A 6 6.66 12.71 -14.63
N SER A 7 6.15 13.88 -15.02
CA SER A 7 6.89 15.13 -15.06
C SER A 7 6.99 15.73 -13.66
N LEU A 8 8.21 15.90 -13.16
CA LEU A 8 8.52 16.52 -11.87
C LEU A 8 8.50 18.05 -12.01
N GLN A 9 7.39 18.70 -11.63
CA GLN A 9 7.38 20.16 -11.45
C GLN A 9 7.90 20.52 -10.06
N VAL A 10 8.94 21.37 -10.01
CA VAL A 10 9.58 21.82 -8.77
C VAL A 10 8.88 23.08 -8.27
N PHE A 11 8.10 22.97 -7.20
CA PHE A 11 7.54 24.12 -6.48
C PHE A 11 8.36 24.38 -5.21
N ARG A 12 8.92 25.59 -5.07
CA ARG A 12 9.61 26.03 -3.84
C ARG A 12 8.69 26.98 -3.07
N ARG A 13 8.22 26.58 -1.90
CA ARG A 13 7.54 27.47 -0.95
C ARG A 13 8.15 27.28 0.43
N GLY A 14 8.67 28.36 1.01
CA GLY A 14 9.25 28.37 2.36
C GLY A 14 8.14 28.46 3.42
N MET A 15 8.30 27.71 4.52
CA MET A 15 7.50 27.89 5.74
C MET A 15 8.35 27.64 6.99
N SER A 16 8.13 28.51 7.96
CA SER A 16 8.81 28.66 9.24
C SER A 16 7.95 28.07 10.38
N GLY A 17 8.60 27.53 11.41
CA GLY A 17 8.13 27.62 12.80
C GLY A 17 7.22 26.51 13.36
N ASP A 18 7.81 25.68 14.23
CA ASP A 18 7.25 25.04 15.43
C ASP A 18 5.87 24.37 15.42
N SER A 19 5.87 23.08 15.11
CA SER A 19 5.55 21.99 16.05
C SER A 19 5.74 20.67 15.30
N THR A 20 6.47 19.73 15.89
CA THR A 20 6.99 18.50 15.29
C THR A 20 5.92 17.45 14.99
N SER A 21 4.79 17.82 14.39
CA SER A 21 3.83 16.85 13.90
C SER A 21 4.40 16.19 12.64
N ARG A 22 4.54 14.86 12.68
CA ARG A 22 4.96 14.11 11.49
C ARG A 22 3.80 14.15 10.51
N PRO A 23 4.03 14.45 9.23
CA PRO A 23 2.96 14.48 8.26
C PRO A 23 2.37 13.08 8.12
N THR A 24 1.12 12.90 8.59
CA THR A 24 0.44 11.61 8.73
C THR A 24 0.34 10.86 7.40
N ILE A 25 0.35 11.60 6.29
CA ILE A 25 0.28 11.01 4.94
C ILE A 25 1.59 10.34 4.51
N LEU A 26 2.72 10.80 5.05
CA LEU A 26 4.05 10.21 4.83
C LEU A 26 4.43 9.24 5.97
N PHE A 27 3.79 9.41 7.11
CA PHE A 27 4.08 8.71 8.36
C PHE A 27 2.76 8.33 9.06
N PRO A 28 1.93 7.46 8.46
CA PRO A 28 0.66 7.10 9.08
C PRO A 28 0.92 6.31 10.35
N GLU A 29 0.23 6.67 11.44
CA GLU A 29 0.35 5.98 12.73
C GLU A 29 -0.28 4.58 12.68
N VAL A 30 -1.21 4.40 11.76
CA VAL A 30 -1.93 3.16 11.50
C VAL A 30 -1.62 2.64 10.10
N GLU A 31 -2.00 1.39 9.87
CA GLU A 31 -1.95 0.80 8.53
C GLU A 31 -2.78 1.62 7.53
N TYR A 32 -2.21 1.87 6.36
CA TYR A 32 -2.86 2.63 5.30
C TYR A 32 -3.05 1.77 4.05
N VAL A 33 -4.27 1.71 3.55
CA VAL A 33 -4.64 0.95 2.34
C VAL A 33 -5.34 1.87 1.36
N ALA A 34 -4.82 1.97 0.14
CA ALA A 34 -5.39 2.79 -0.92
C ALA A 34 -4.97 2.31 -2.31
N PRO A 35 -5.69 2.70 -3.38
CA PRO A 35 -5.17 2.59 -4.73
C PRO A 35 -3.81 3.29 -4.86
N VAL A 36 -2.89 2.70 -5.63
CA VAL A 36 -1.53 3.23 -5.81
C VAL A 36 -1.51 4.68 -6.28
N GLY A 37 -2.44 5.03 -7.18
CA GLY A 37 -2.56 6.37 -7.74
C GLY A 37 -2.92 7.39 -6.67
N ASP A 38 -3.87 7.06 -5.80
CA ASP A 38 -4.34 7.93 -4.73
C ASP A 38 -3.26 8.16 -3.68
N TRP A 39 -2.58 7.08 -3.26
CA TRP A 39 -1.47 7.19 -2.32
C TRP A 39 -0.34 8.04 -2.90
N ALA A 40 0.11 7.74 -4.13
CA ALA A 40 1.19 8.48 -4.77
C ALA A 40 0.83 9.96 -4.95
N HIS A 41 -0.39 10.26 -5.39
CA HIS A 41 -0.87 11.62 -5.56
C HIS A 41 -0.86 12.39 -4.23
N ARG A 42 -1.37 11.79 -3.17
CA ARG A 42 -1.38 12.35 -1.81
C ARG A 42 0.03 12.62 -1.26
N VAL A 43 0.95 11.68 -1.44
CA VAL A 43 2.36 11.84 -1.07
C VAL A 43 2.97 13.02 -1.84
N GLN A 44 2.77 13.10 -3.15
CA GLN A 44 3.32 14.16 -4.01
C GLN A 44 2.73 15.54 -3.70
N ALA A 45 1.43 15.61 -3.40
CA ALA A 45 0.76 16.87 -3.06
C ALA A 45 1.20 17.43 -1.69
N HIS A 46 1.79 16.59 -0.83
CA HIS A 46 2.17 17.03 0.51
C HIS A 46 3.43 17.92 0.47
N PRO A 47 3.41 19.14 1.05
CA PRO A 47 4.55 20.07 1.00
C PRO A 47 5.85 19.49 1.57
N ASP A 48 5.78 18.73 2.66
CA ASP A 48 6.95 18.10 3.27
C ASP A 48 7.52 16.90 2.50
N SER A 49 6.84 16.41 1.46
CA SER A 49 7.34 15.29 0.64
C SER A 49 8.67 15.62 -0.01
N LEU A 50 8.84 16.88 -0.44
CA LEU A 50 10.07 17.43 -1.04
C LEU A 50 11.25 17.43 -0.07
N ARG A 51 10.96 17.41 1.24
CA ARG A 51 11.99 17.43 2.29
C ARG A 51 12.42 16.01 2.68
N CYS A 52 11.59 15.01 2.39
CA CYS A 52 11.92 13.61 2.60
C CYS A 52 12.82 13.10 1.46
N ARG A 53 13.77 12.22 1.79
CA ARG A 53 14.66 11.59 0.80
C ARG A 53 14.53 10.09 0.85
N ILE A 54 14.27 9.48 -0.30
CA ILE A 54 14.39 8.03 -0.47
C ILE A 54 15.89 7.68 -0.46
N ARG A 55 16.26 6.73 0.38
CA ARG A 55 17.64 6.24 0.53
C ARG A 55 17.89 5.00 -0.30
N LYS A 56 16.95 4.06 -0.24
CA LYS A 56 16.97 2.84 -1.02
C LYS A 56 15.58 2.24 -1.11
N ILE A 57 15.36 1.48 -2.15
CA ILE A 57 14.18 0.63 -2.34
C ILE A 57 14.69 -0.80 -2.44
N VAL A 58 14.16 -1.69 -1.62
CA VAL A 58 14.53 -3.11 -1.60
C VAL A 58 13.34 -3.93 -2.04
N HIS A 59 13.47 -4.64 -3.14
CA HIS A 59 12.48 -5.62 -3.58
C HIS A 59 12.70 -6.92 -2.83
N CYS A 60 11.64 -7.41 -2.20
CA CYS A 60 11.66 -8.56 -1.31
C CYS A 60 10.64 -9.60 -1.74
N LYS A 61 10.94 -10.86 -1.42
CA LYS A 61 10.03 -11.99 -1.59
C LYS A 61 9.90 -12.75 -0.28
N SER A 62 8.66 -13.08 0.11
CA SER A 62 8.40 -13.88 1.31
C SER A 62 8.99 -15.28 1.15
N LYS A 63 9.57 -15.83 2.23
CA LYS A 63 10.02 -17.23 2.26
C LYS A 63 8.86 -18.21 2.51
N SER A 64 7.82 -17.75 3.18
CA SER A 64 6.66 -18.55 3.57
C SER A 64 5.52 -18.53 2.54
N SER A 65 5.49 -17.53 1.65
CA SER A 65 4.53 -17.47 0.55
C SER A 65 5.27 -17.32 -0.77
N SER A 66 5.14 -18.33 -1.64
CA SER A 66 5.91 -18.44 -2.90
C SER A 66 5.63 -17.31 -3.89
N ASN A 67 4.49 -16.63 -3.75
CA ASN A 67 4.00 -15.64 -4.69
C ASN A 67 3.90 -14.23 -4.08
N HIS A 68 4.26 -14.07 -2.80
CA HIS A 68 4.15 -12.78 -2.14
C HIS A 68 5.46 -11.99 -2.26
N GLU A 69 5.39 -10.90 -3.00
CA GLU A 69 6.47 -9.92 -3.18
C GLU A 69 6.04 -8.54 -2.69
N PHE A 70 7.00 -7.81 -2.15
CA PHE A 70 6.77 -6.48 -1.58
C PHE A 70 8.02 -5.62 -1.70
N LEU A 71 7.85 -4.31 -1.49
CA LEU A 71 8.93 -3.34 -1.47
C LEU A 71 9.15 -2.82 -0.06
N LEU A 72 10.42 -2.67 0.33
CA LEU A 72 10.83 -1.89 1.49
C LEU A 72 11.44 -0.58 1.02
N VAL A 73 10.76 0.53 1.28
CA VAL A 73 11.21 1.87 0.92
C VAL A 73 11.81 2.53 2.16
N HIS A 74 13.12 2.73 2.14
CA HIS A 74 13.82 3.41 3.22
C HIS A 74 13.80 4.91 2.96
N VAL A 75 13.17 5.66 3.87
CA VAL A 75 13.02 7.11 3.78
C VAL A 75 13.77 7.77 4.93
N ARG A 76 14.33 8.94 4.67
CA ARG A 76 14.93 9.81 5.68
C ARG A 76 14.23 11.16 5.69
N GLN A 77 13.81 11.58 6.87
CA GLN A 77 13.28 12.91 7.14
C GLN A 77 14.39 13.97 7.28
N PRO A 78 14.07 15.27 7.13
CA PRO A 78 14.98 16.38 7.44
C PRO A 78 15.54 16.35 8.86
N SER A 79 14.69 15.94 9.82
CA SER A 79 15.02 15.73 11.23
C SER A 79 16.06 14.62 11.47
N ARG A 80 16.53 13.95 10.40
CA ARG A 80 17.41 12.78 10.41
C ARG A 80 16.74 11.49 10.90
N THR A 81 15.47 11.55 11.30
CA THR A 81 14.65 10.36 11.56
C THR A 81 14.57 9.50 10.31
N LYS A 82 14.72 8.19 10.51
CA LYS A 82 14.61 7.19 9.45
C LYS A 82 13.25 6.53 9.57
N ALA A 83 12.67 6.18 8.43
CA ALA A 83 11.50 5.33 8.39
C ALA A 83 11.68 4.26 7.32
N VAL A 84 10.98 3.15 7.48
CA VAL A 84 10.86 2.12 6.46
C VAL A 84 9.39 1.95 6.16
N LEU A 85 9.02 2.02 4.88
CA LEU A 85 7.69 1.71 4.42
C LEU A 85 7.73 0.32 3.79
N LEU A 86 6.85 -0.57 4.25
CA LEU A 86 6.52 -1.80 3.56
C LEU A 86 5.34 -1.49 2.63
N VAL A 87 5.54 -1.72 1.34
CA VAL A 87 4.54 -1.52 0.29
C VAL A 87 4.28 -2.87 -0.37
N GLU A 88 3.06 -3.37 -0.24
CA GLU A 88 2.64 -4.64 -0.82
C GLU A 88 1.38 -4.43 -1.68
N ARG A 89 1.29 -5.17 -2.78
CA ARG A 89 0.09 -5.19 -3.61
C ARG A 89 -0.85 -6.28 -3.10
N VAL A 90 -2.05 -5.89 -2.71
CA VAL A 90 -3.12 -6.82 -2.37
C VAL A 90 -3.87 -7.16 -3.65
N ALA A 91 -4.02 -8.46 -3.92
CA ALA A 91 -4.78 -8.93 -5.07
C ALA A 91 -6.21 -8.37 -5.01
N SER A 92 -6.78 -8.09 -6.18
CA SER A 92 -8.20 -7.75 -6.29
C SER A 92 -9.03 -8.91 -5.75
N PHE A 93 -9.84 -8.65 -4.73
CA PHE A 93 -10.85 -9.61 -4.31
C PHE A 93 -11.87 -9.71 -5.45
N THR A 94 -12.01 -10.89 -6.04
CA THR A 94 -13.21 -11.24 -6.78
C THR A 94 -14.22 -11.71 -5.76
N ASP A 95 -15.37 -11.04 -5.66
CA ASP A 95 -16.46 -11.36 -4.72
C ASP A 95 -16.98 -12.82 -4.84
N SER A 96 -16.49 -13.58 -5.81
CA SER A 96 -16.80 -14.98 -6.06
C SER A 96 -16.37 -15.97 -4.96
N ASP A 97 -15.49 -15.57 -4.04
CA ASP A 97 -15.07 -16.42 -2.89
C ASP A 97 -15.94 -16.19 -1.62
N SER A 98 -17.06 -15.50 -1.75
CA SER A 98 -18.07 -15.34 -0.68
C SER A 98 -18.98 -16.58 -0.55
N SER A 99 -18.46 -17.78 -0.74
CA SER A 99 -19.20 -19.04 -0.65
C SER A 99 -18.90 -19.78 0.65
N SER A 100 -19.03 -19.07 1.78
CA SER A 100 -19.11 -19.72 3.08
C SER A 100 -19.75 -18.77 4.09
N ILE A 101 -20.73 -19.30 4.84
CA ILE A 101 -21.44 -18.69 6.00
C ILE A 101 -22.66 -17.86 5.53
N LEU A 102 -23.90 -18.36 5.48
CA LEU A 102 -24.66 -19.14 6.47
C LEU A 102 -25.61 -20.14 5.78
N SER A 103 -25.50 -21.42 6.13
CA SER A 103 -26.52 -22.45 5.87
C SER A 103 -26.88 -23.07 7.22
N ASP A 104 -27.86 -22.45 7.88
CA ASP A 104 -28.65 -22.95 9.00
C ASP A 104 -30.00 -22.22 8.82
N ASP A 105 -31.19 -22.78 8.90
CA ASP A 105 -31.69 -24.14 9.03
C ASP A 105 -33.19 -24.06 8.62
N ASP A 106 -33.70 -25.18 8.13
CA ASP A 106 -35.09 -25.64 7.93
C ASP A 106 -36.29 -24.65 8.02
N SER A 107 -37.04 -24.51 6.90
CA SER A 107 -38.50 -24.58 6.92
C SER A 107 -39.10 -24.73 5.51
N SER A 108 -39.88 -25.80 5.34
CA SER A 108 -40.60 -26.17 4.13
C SER A 108 -41.87 -25.34 3.92
N TYR A 109 -41.98 -24.59 2.82
CA TYR A 109 -43.27 -24.30 2.18
C TYR A 109 -43.09 -24.15 0.66
N ASP A 110 -43.83 -24.98 -0.08
CA ASP A 110 -43.97 -24.96 -1.53
C ASP A 110 -44.54 -23.62 -2.03
N GLN A 111 -43.79 -22.92 -2.89
CA GLN A 111 -44.42 -22.11 -3.95
C GLN A 111 -43.45 -21.82 -5.11
N HIS A 112 -43.74 -22.48 -6.23
CA HIS A 112 -43.17 -22.23 -7.54
C HIS A 112 -43.37 -20.76 -7.96
N THR A 113 -42.29 -19.97 -7.99
CA THR A 113 -42.19 -18.77 -8.84
C THR A 113 -40.97 -18.89 -9.74
N HIS A 114 -41.23 -19.04 -11.03
CA HIS A 114 -40.22 -19.20 -12.08
C HIS A 114 -39.65 -17.80 -12.41
N ILE A 115 -38.73 -17.31 -11.58
CA ILE A 115 -37.99 -16.07 -11.84
C ILE A 115 -36.72 -16.45 -12.62
N ASN A 116 -36.63 -16.00 -13.88
CA ASN A 116 -35.44 -16.16 -14.73
C ASN A 116 -34.17 -15.65 -14.02
N PRO A 117 -33.16 -16.49 -13.74
CA PRO A 117 -31.89 -16.03 -13.20
C PRO A 117 -30.97 -15.61 -14.36
N VAL A 118 -31.36 -14.55 -15.08
CA VAL A 118 -30.46 -13.85 -16.03
C VAL A 118 -30.05 -12.53 -15.40
N LEU A 119 -29.55 -12.61 -14.16
CA LEU A 119 -28.59 -11.64 -13.66
C LEU A 119 -27.30 -12.42 -13.50
N ALA A 120 -26.61 -12.59 -14.63
CA ALA A 120 -25.22 -12.97 -14.63
C ALA A 120 -24.51 -12.09 -13.61
N SER A 121 -23.96 -12.72 -12.59
CA SER A 121 -23.16 -12.12 -11.54
C SER A 121 -22.13 -11.21 -12.20
N ILE A 122 -22.38 -9.90 -12.18
CA ILE A 122 -21.40 -8.92 -12.62
C ILE A 122 -20.29 -9.01 -11.59
N SER A 123 -19.26 -9.80 -11.89
CA SER A 123 -18.04 -9.84 -11.10
C SER A 123 -17.39 -8.46 -11.23
N VAL A 124 -17.72 -7.55 -10.32
CA VAL A 124 -17.10 -6.23 -10.26
C VAL A 124 -15.69 -6.45 -9.74
N SER A 125 -14.74 -6.64 -10.67
CA SER A 125 -13.32 -6.71 -10.33
C SER A 125 -12.90 -5.35 -9.77
N LEU A 126 -12.70 -5.26 -8.46
CA LEU A 126 -12.13 -4.07 -7.84
C LEU A 126 -10.66 -3.92 -8.29
N PRO A 127 -10.16 -2.68 -8.46
CA PRO A 127 -8.75 -2.48 -8.79
C PRO A 127 -7.86 -2.99 -7.65
N ALA A 128 -6.69 -3.53 -8.01
CA ALA A 128 -5.68 -3.92 -7.04
C ALA A 128 -5.35 -2.73 -6.11
N ARG A 129 -5.28 -3.00 -4.81
CA ARG A 129 -4.99 -1.99 -3.79
C ARG A 129 -3.58 -2.19 -3.28
N ASP A 130 -2.90 -1.10 -2.98
CA ASP A 130 -1.61 -1.16 -2.31
C ASP A 130 -1.83 -0.94 -0.82
N ARG A 131 -1.15 -1.76 -0.03
CA ARG A 131 -1.13 -1.67 1.43
C ARG A 131 0.23 -1.17 1.85
N VAL A 132 0.22 -0.13 2.67
CA VAL A 132 1.42 0.56 3.16
C VAL A 132 1.44 0.49 4.67
N ARG A 133 2.52 -0.09 5.21
CA ARG A 133 2.82 -0.14 6.64
C ARG A 133 4.12 0.59 6.88
N ILE A 134 4.25 1.30 8.00
CA ILE A 134 5.44 2.10 8.29
C ILE A 134 6.06 1.71 9.63
N SER A 135 7.39 1.66 9.65
CA SER A 135 8.17 1.66 10.89
C SER A 135 8.91 2.97 11.05
N HIS A 136 8.75 3.58 12.22
CA HIS A 136 9.34 4.88 12.55
C HIS A 136 10.73 4.78 13.22
N ASP A 137 11.16 3.58 13.61
CA ASP A 137 12.49 3.33 14.18
C ASP A 137 13.56 3.14 13.08
N GLY A 138 13.15 3.07 11.81
CA GLY A 138 14.02 2.82 10.67
C GLY A 138 14.43 1.35 10.51
N THR A 139 13.82 0.43 11.25
CA THR A 139 14.01 -1.02 11.16
C THR A 139 12.86 -1.69 10.40
N THR A 140 13.04 -2.95 10.04
CA THR A 140 12.03 -3.77 9.34
C THR A 140 11.32 -4.74 10.28
N SER A 141 11.75 -4.84 11.54
CA SER A 141 11.34 -5.90 12.46
C SER A 141 9.84 -5.82 12.81
N SER A 142 9.27 -4.63 12.85
CA SER A 142 7.84 -4.38 13.09
C SER A 142 6.97 -4.56 11.84
N LEU A 143 7.57 -4.58 10.65
CA LEU A 143 6.85 -4.56 9.37
C LEU A 143 6.63 -5.97 8.82
N ALA A 144 7.69 -6.76 8.76
CA ALA A 144 7.62 -8.10 8.20
C ALA A 144 7.34 -9.10 9.32
N SER A 145 6.11 -9.59 9.40
CA SER A 145 5.74 -10.70 10.30
C SER A 145 6.37 -12.03 9.87
N GLN A 146 6.87 -12.10 8.64
CA GLN A 146 7.41 -13.32 8.03
C GLN A 146 8.84 -13.11 7.54
N PRO A 147 9.68 -14.16 7.54
CA PRO A 147 11.01 -14.09 6.97
C PRO A 147 10.94 -13.88 5.45
N PHE A 148 11.86 -13.08 4.92
CA PHE A 148 11.91 -12.75 3.49
C PHE A 148 13.35 -12.80 2.95
N VAL A 149 13.47 -12.84 1.62
CA VAL A 149 14.73 -12.68 0.89
C VAL A 149 14.73 -11.34 0.16
N LYS A 150 15.91 -10.74 0.01
CA LYS A 150 16.09 -9.54 -0.82
C LYS A 150 16.42 -9.99 -2.23
N LEU A 151 15.65 -9.54 -3.20
CA LEU A 151 15.85 -9.86 -4.60
C LEU A 151 16.70 -8.78 -5.28
N HIS A 152 16.28 -7.53 -5.15
CA HIS A 152 16.96 -6.39 -5.77
C HIS A 152 17.01 -5.19 -4.83
N THR A 153 18.00 -4.30 -5.03
CA THR A 153 18.14 -3.07 -4.25
C THR A 153 18.54 -1.92 -5.15
N LEU A 154 17.70 -0.89 -5.17
CA LEU A 154 18.02 0.41 -5.76
C LEU A 154 18.48 1.35 -4.65
N SER A 155 19.68 1.91 -4.77
CA SER A 155 20.23 2.85 -3.78
C SER A 155 20.38 4.23 -4.39
N PHE A 156 20.09 5.26 -3.61
CA PHE A 156 20.19 6.66 -4.04
C PHE A 156 21.36 7.35 -3.33
N PRO A 157 22.21 8.09 -4.06
CA PRO A 157 23.36 8.75 -3.48
C PRO A 157 22.94 9.78 -2.41
N LYS A 158 23.84 10.05 -1.47
CA LYS A 158 23.64 11.19 -0.57
C LYS A 158 23.86 12.44 -1.42
N SER A 159 22.85 13.30 -1.53
CA SER A 159 23.06 14.65 -2.04
C SER A 159 24.04 15.34 -1.10
N SER A 160 25.23 15.61 -1.63
CA SER A 160 26.30 16.41 -1.03
C SER A 160 25.82 17.82 -0.73
#